data_AF-A0A379U4S9-F1
#
_entry.id   AF-A0A379U4S9-F1
#
_cell.length_a   1.000
_cell.length_b   1.000
_cell.length_c   1.000
_cell.angle_alpha   90.00
_cell.angle_beta   90.00
_cell.angle_gamma   90.00
#
_symmetry.space_group_name_H-M   'P 1'
#
loop_
_entity.id
_entity.type
_entity.pdbx_description
1 polymer ?
#
loop_
_entity_poly.entity_id
_entity_poly.type
_entity_poly.pdbx_seq_one_letter_code
_entity_poly.pdbx_strand_id
1 'polypeptide(L)'
;MTMLKLYKRSQHFVFITISFLIILLSCQSLAFARGQTNGDLPSKADVQNQLDTLNKQKDLSAQDKLVQQDLIDTLATLEKIERIKDETVQLRQKVARAPEKMRQATDALNALSDVDNDDETRKMLSTLSLRQLELRVAQVLDDLQNSQNDLAAYNSQLVSLQTQPERVQNAMYTASQQMQQIRNRLDGNNVGEAALRPSQQVLLQAQQALLNAQIDQQRKSLEGNTVLQDTLQKQRDYVTANSNRLEHQLQLLQEAVNSKRLTLTEKTAQEAISPDETARIQENPLVKQALDINHQLSQRLIVATENGNMLMQQNIKVKNWLDRALQSERNIKEQIAVLKGSLLLSRILYQQQQTLPSADELEDMTNRIADLRLEQFEVNQQRDALFQSDAFVDKLEEGHTSEVNDEVHDALLQVVEMRRELLDQLNKQLGNQLMMAINLQINQQQLMSVSKNLKAILTQQIFLGEQ
;
A
#
# COMPACT_ATOMS: atom_id res chain seq x y z
N MET A 1 -88.45 40.64 -40.53
CA MET A 1 -88.16 40.13 -39.16
C MET A 1 -86.92 39.22 -39.15
N THR A 2 -85.82 39.61 -39.81
CA THR A 2 -84.65 38.73 -40.06
C THR A 2 -83.29 39.40 -39.82
N MET A 3 -83.16 40.72 -39.99
CA MET A 3 -81.88 41.42 -39.80
C MET A 3 -81.46 41.61 -38.32
N LEU A 4 -82.42 41.79 -37.40
CA LEU A 4 -82.10 42.04 -35.98
C LEU A 4 -81.62 40.77 -35.23
N LYS A 5 -81.98 39.57 -35.72
CA LYS A 5 -81.52 38.28 -35.17
C LYS A 5 -80.09 37.93 -35.61
N LEU A 6 -79.65 38.40 -36.77
CA LEU A 6 -78.28 38.18 -37.26
C LEU A 6 -77.25 39.04 -36.50
N TYR A 7 -77.59 40.29 -36.17
CA TYR A 7 -76.70 41.19 -35.43
C TYR A 7 -76.40 40.69 -34.00
N LYS A 8 -77.43 40.20 -33.29
CA LYS A 8 -77.27 39.61 -31.94
C LYS A 8 -76.47 38.30 -31.97
N ARG A 9 -76.67 37.46 -32.98
CA ARG A 9 -75.90 36.21 -33.14
C ARG A 9 -74.42 36.47 -33.48
N SER A 10 -74.15 37.50 -34.27
CA SER A 10 -72.78 37.91 -34.62
C SER A 10 -72.02 38.48 -33.42
N GLN A 11 -72.67 39.28 -32.55
CA GLN A 11 -72.02 39.78 -31.33
C GLN A 11 -71.70 38.64 -30.34
N HIS A 12 -72.60 37.67 -30.17
CA HIS A 12 -72.31 36.51 -29.32
C HIS A 12 -71.19 35.63 -29.87
N PHE A 13 -71.09 35.46 -31.20
CA PHE A 13 -70.00 34.69 -31.79
C PHE A 13 -68.65 35.39 -31.63
N VAL A 14 -68.59 36.72 -31.81
CA VAL A 14 -67.37 37.52 -31.62
C VAL A 14 -66.93 37.55 -30.15
N PHE A 15 -67.86 37.64 -29.19
CA PHE A 15 -67.54 37.55 -27.76
C PHE A 15 -67.04 36.15 -27.37
N ILE A 16 -67.62 35.09 -27.91
CA ILE A 16 -67.17 33.72 -27.64
C ILE A 16 -65.79 33.46 -28.25
N THR A 17 -65.50 33.95 -29.46
CA THR A 17 -64.18 33.80 -30.06
C THR A 17 -63.11 34.63 -29.36
N ILE A 18 -63.44 35.84 -28.87
CA ILE A 18 -62.50 36.66 -28.08
C ILE A 18 -62.24 36.03 -26.70
N SER A 19 -63.27 35.52 -26.02
CA SER A 19 -63.09 34.77 -24.76
C SER A 19 -62.29 33.48 -24.95
N PHE A 20 -62.48 32.75 -26.05
CA PHE A 20 -61.70 31.55 -26.35
C PHE A 20 -60.24 31.89 -26.68
N LEU A 21 -59.98 33.02 -27.35
CA LEU A 21 -58.64 33.50 -27.67
C LEU A 21 -57.89 34.03 -26.44
N ILE A 22 -58.58 34.64 -25.48
CA ILE A 22 -58.01 35.07 -24.18
C ILE A 22 -57.71 33.86 -23.29
N ILE A 23 -58.54 32.81 -23.32
CA ILE A 23 -58.27 31.54 -22.61
C ILE A 23 -57.12 30.75 -23.27
N LEU A 24 -56.99 30.79 -24.60
CA LEU A 24 -55.86 30.16 -25.30
C LEU A 24 -54.54 30.93 -25.12
N LEU A 25 -54.56 32.27 -25.05
CA LEU A 25 -53.36 33.07 -24.76
C LEU A 25 -52.93 33.00 -23.30
N SER A 26 -53.84 32.75 -22.35
CA SER A 26 -53.52 32.55 -20.94
C SER A 26 -53.08 31.12 -20.58
N CYS A 27 -53.24 30.16 -21.51
CA CYS A 27 -52.74 28.79 -21.36
C CYS A 27 -51.30 28.57 -21.86
N GLN A 28 -50.69 29.52 -22.58
CA GLN A 28 -49.29 29.37 -23.04
C GLN A 28 -48.24 29.85 -22.03
N SER A 29 -48.64 30.57 -20.98
CA SER A 29 -47.77 30.98 -19.86
C SER A 29 -47.79 30.01 -18.67
N LEU A 30 -48.55 28.91 -18.74
CA LEU A 30 -48.70 27.93 -17.64
C LEU A 30 -47.76 26.71 -17.74
N ALA A 31 -46.88 26.62 -18.73
CA ALA A 31 -45.88 25.55 -18.80
C ALA A 31 -44.66 25.75 -17.87
N PHE A 32 -44.52 26.92 -17.22
CA PHE A 32 -43.40 27.24 -16.31
C PHE A 32 -43.82 27.45 -14.84
N ALA A 33 -44.96 26.91 -14.44
CA ALA A 33 -45.41 26.91 -13.05
C ALA A 33 -45.77 25.50 -12.58
N ARG A 34 -44.84 24.54 -12.70
CA ARG A 34 -44.80 23.47 -11.69
C ARG A 34 -44.29 24.13 -10.41
N GLY A 35 -45.18 24.25 -9.43
CA GLY A 35 -44.82 24.69 -8.10
C GLY A 35 -43.63 23.88 -7.62
N GLN A 36 -42.50 24.56 -7.42
CA GLN A 36 -41.53 24.14 -6.42
C GLN A 36 -42.29 24.15 -5.09
N THR A 37 -42.75 22.99 -4.68
CA THR A 37 -43.05 22.73 -3.28
C THR A 37 -41.79 23.04 -2.49
N ASN A 38 -41.90 23.96 -1.53
CA ASN A 38 -40.84 24.28 -0.57
C ASN A 38 -40.17 23.01 -0.04
N GLY A 39 -38.92 22.75 -0.43
CA GLY A 39 -38.05 21.78 0.25
C GLY A 39 -37.22 20.84 -0.63
N ASP A 40 -37.69 20.45 -1.82
CA ASP A 40 -36.98 19.46 -2.64
C ASP A 40 -36.13 20.10 -3.73
N LEU A 41 -34.86 19.67 -3.79
CA LEU A 41 -33.90 20.06 -4.83
C LEU A 41 -34.37 19.57 -6.20
N PRO A 42 -34.13 20.34 -7.28
CA PRO A 42 -34.43 19.85 -8.63
C PRO A 42 -33.56 18.64 -8.96
N SER A 43 -34.10 17.71 -9.75
CA SER A 43 -33.31 16.57 -10.22
C SER A 43 -32.26 17.04 -11.23
N LYS A 44 -31.16 16.29 -11.37
CA LYS A 44 -30.16 16.55 -12.42
C LYS A 44 -30.78 16.61 -13.82
N ALA A 45 -31.74 15.74 -14.10
CA ALA A 45 -32.45 15.72 -15.38
C ALA A 45 -33.25 17.02 -15.59
N ASP A 46 -33.89 17.55 -14.56
CA ASP A 46 -34.64 18.81 -14.67
C ASP A 46 -33.72 20.00 -14.94
N VAL A 47 -32.59 20.09 -14.25
CA VAL A 47 -31.60 21.17 -14.45
C VAL A 47 -30.93 21.05 -15.83
N GLN A 48 -30.62 19.83 -16.28
CA GLN A 48 -30.08 19.58 -17.62
C GLN A 48 -31.08 19.99 -18.71
N ASN A 49 -32.36 19.64 -18.56
CA ASN A 49 -33.41 20.04 -19.51
C ASN A 49 -33.56 21.57 -19.59
N GLN A 50 -33.42 22.28 -18.46
CA GLN A 50 -33.42 23.75 -18.44
C GLN A 50 -32.21 24.32 -19.19
N LEU A 51 -31.03 23.75 -18.96
CA LEU A 51 -29.80 24.14 -19.65
C LEU A 51 -29.88 23.89 -21.17
N ASP A 52 -30.38 22.73 -21.58
CA ASP A 52 -30.55 22.37 -23.00
C ASP A 52 -31.58 23.28 -23.69
N THR A 53 -32.63 23.68 -22.97
CA THR A 53 -33.63 24.62 -23.49
C THR A 53 -33.04 26.01 -23.69
N LEU A 54 -32.23 26.48 -22.74
CA LEU A 54 -31.53 27.75 -22.81
C LEU A 54 -30.51 27.76 -23.97
N ASN A 55 -29.77 26.66 -24.14
CA ASN A 55 -28.77 26.49 -25.20
C ASN A 55 -29.36 26.44 -26.62
N LYS A 56 -30.67 26.17 -26.78
CA LYS A 56 -31.35 26.19 -28.09
C LYS A 56 -31.65 27.59 -28.59
N GLN A 57 -31.51 28.63 -27.76
CA GLN A 57 -31.70 30.01 -28.18
C GLN A 57 -30.52 30.50 -29.03
N LYS A 58 -30.80 31.18 -30.14
CA LYS A 58 -29.76 31.63 -31.10
C LYS A 58 -28.85 32.73 -30.54
N ASP A 59 -29.37 33.60 -29.67
CA ASP A 59 -28.64 34.69 -29.04
C ASP A 59 -28.97 34.74 -27.54
N LEU A 60 -27.97 34.50 -26.68
CA LEU A 60 -28.10 34.57 -25.22
C LEU A 60 -27.81 36.01 -24.74
N SER A 61 -28.74 36.61 -24.00
CA SER A 61 -28.50 37.89 -23.34
C SER A 61 -27.45 37.77 -22.23
N ALA A 62 -26.94 38.90 -21.71
CA ALA A 62 -26.02 38.90 -20.56
C ALA A 62 -26.63 38.21 -19.33
N GLN A 63 -27.94 38.34 -19.13
CA GLN A 63 -28.66 37.67 -18.05
C GLN A 63 -28.79 36.17 -18.30
N ASP A 64 -29.05 35.75 -19.54
CA ASP A 64 -29.16 34.33 -19.90
C ASP A 64 -27.83 33.60 -19.70
N LYS A 65 -26.70 34.27 -19.96
CA LYS A 65 -25.36 33.71 -19.67
C LYS A 65 -25.14 33.49 -18.17
N LEU A 66 -25.64 34.39 -17.31
CA LEU A 66 -25.58 34.19 -15.86
C LEU A 66 -26.46 33.02 -15.41
N VAL A 67 -27.67 32.90 -15.97
CA VAL A 67 -28.56 31.75 -15.72
C VAL A 67 -27.92 30.44 -16.19
N GLN A 68 -27.29 30.45 -17.36
CA GLN A 68 -26.57 29.30 -17.90
C GLN A 68 -25.46 28.85 -16.94
N GLN A 69 -24.65 29.79 -16.42
CA GLN A 69 -23.61 29.50 -15.45
C GLN A 69 -24.19 28.94 -14.14
N ASP A 70 -25.24 29.57 -13.59
CA ASP A 70 -25.91 29.12 -12.37
C ASP A 70 -26.41 27.65 -12.52
N LEU A 71 -26.97 27.28 -13.68
CA LEU A 71 -27.44 25.93 -13.99
C LEU A 71 -26.30 24.91 -14.11
N ILE A 72 -25.19 25.29 -14.76
CA ILE A 72 -23.98 24.46 -14.86
C ILE A 72 -23.40 24.18 -13.47
N ASP A 73 -23.27 25.21 -12.64
CA ASP A 73 -22.75 25.07 -11.28
C ASP A 73 -23.71 24.28 -10.39
N THR A 74 -25.02 24.40 -10.62
CA THR A 74 -26.04 23.59 -9.94
C THR A 74 -25.86 22.11 -10.28
N LEU A 75 -25.71 21.75 -11.55
CA LEU A 75 -25.47 20.36 -11.98
C LEU A 75 -24.20 19.78 -11.33
N ALA A 76 -23.10 20.51 -11.37
CA ALA A 76 -21.85 20.10 -10.75
C ALA A 76 -21.99 19.92 -9.22
N THR A 77 -22.79 20.77 -8.58
CA THR A 77 -23.09 20.67 -7.14
C THR A 77 -23.93 19.43 -6.84
N LEU A 78 -24.97 19.16 -7.62
CA LEU A 78 -25.81 17.95 -7.48
C LEU A 78 -24.98 16.67 -7.68
N GLU A 79 -24.00 16.68 -8.59
CA GLU A 79 -23.09 15.55 -8.78
C GLU A 79 -22.20 15.31 -7.55
N LYS A 80 -21.66 16.37 -6.95
CA LYS A 80 -20.89 16.25 -5.70
C LYS A 80 -21.74 15.70 -4.56
N ILE A 81 -23.02 16.08 -4.47
CA ILE A 81 -23.94 15.56 -3.44
C ILE A 81 -24.08 14.04 -3.57
N GLU A 82 -24.30 13.53 -4.78
CA GLU A 82 -24.42 12.08 -5.02
C GLU A 82 -23.13 11.34 -4.65
N ARG A 83 -21.97 11.85 -5.09
CA ARG A 83 -20.68 11.24 -4.75
C ARG A 83 -20.47 11.15 -3.22
N ILE A 84 -20.77 12.22 -2.48
CA ILE A 84 -20.61 12.24 -1.03
C ILE A 84 -21.58 11.28 -0.34
N LYS A 85 -22.81 11.14 -0.86
CA LYS A 85 -23.76 10.14 -0.35
C LYS A 85 -23.23 8.72 -0.57
N ASP A 86 -22.68 8.42 -1.75
CA ASP A 86 -22.10 7.11 -2.06
C ASP A 86 -20.88 6.80 -1.17
N GLU A 87 -19.97 7.76 -1.00
CA GLU A 87 -18.84 7.65 -0.07
C GLU A 87 -19.32 7.42 1.37
N THR A 88 -20.39 8.09 1.78
CA THR A 88 -20.99 7.89 3.12
C THR A 88 -21.55 6.49 3.29
N VAL A 89 -22.18 5.92 2.25
CA VAL A 89 -22.65 4.52 2.27
C VAL A 89 -21.48 3.55 2.39
N GLN A 90 -20.41 3.76 1.61
CA GLN A 90 -19.20 2.93 1.68
C GLN A 90 -18.52 3.01 3.06
N LEU A 91 -18.44 4.20 3.64
CA LEU A 91 -17.93 4.41 5.00
C LEU A 91 -18.76 3.61 6.02
N ARG A 92 -20.09 3.72 5.97
CA ARG A 92 -20.98 2.95 6.86
C ARG A 92 -20.78 1.45 6.71
N GLN A 93 -20.61 0.95 5.48
CA GLN A 93 -20.31 -0.47 5.23
C GLN A 93 -18.95 -0.88 5.80
N LYS A 94 -17.91 -0.04 5.66
CA LYS A 94 -16.58 -0.29 6.23
C LYS A 94 -16.65 -0.38 7.76
N VAL A 95 -17.36 0.56 8.40
CA VAL A 95 -17.59 0.58 9.85
C VAL A 95 -18.37 -0.66 10.30
N ALA A 96 -19.43 -1.05 9.60
CA ALA A 96 -20.23 -2.23 9.94
C ALA A 96 -19.44 -3.55 9.84
N ARG A 97 -18.46 -3.64 8.93
CA ARG A 97 -17.58 -4.81 8.78
C ARG A 97 -16.38 -4.80 9.72
N ALA A 98 -16.09 -3.68 10.39
CA ALA A 98 -14.91 -3.53 11.24
C ALA A 98 -14.89 -4.53 12.40
N PRO A 99 -15.99 -4.75 13.16
CA PRO A 99 -15.99 -5.72 14.26
C PRO A 99 -15.65 -7.15 13.84
N GLU A 100 -16.15 -7.61 12.69
CA GLU A 100 -15.84 -8.96 12.20
C GLU A 100 -14.38 -9.08 11.77
N LYS A 101 -13.82 -8.06 11.11
CA LYS A 101 -12.38 -8.03 10.80
C LYS A 101 -11.52 -8.01 12.05
N MET A 102 -11.94 -7.28 13.08
CA MET A 102 -11.27 -7.25 14.38
C MET A 102 -11.27 -8.64 15.02
N ARG A 103 -12.42 -9.33 15.01
CA ARG A 103 -12.55 -10.70 15.52
C ARG A 103 -11.62 -11.66 14.76
N GLN A 104 -11.61 -11.59 13.43
CA GLN A 104 -10.71 -12.40 12.59
C GLN A 104 -9.23 -12.17 12.93
N ALA A 105 -8.81 -10.91 13.08
CA ALA A 105 -7.44 -10.58 13.46
C ALA A 105 -7.10 -11.08 14.88
N THR A 106 -8.03 -10.99 15.82
CA THR A 106 -7.87 -11.52 17.18
C THR A 106 -7.76 -13.04 17.19
N ASP A 107 -8.66 -13.74 16.50
CA ASP A 107 -8.65 -15.21 16.41
C ASP A 107 -7.35 -15.70 15.76
N ALA A 108 -6.92 -15.04 14.67
CA ALA A 108 -5.68 -15.38 13.99
C ALA A 108 -4.44 -15.10 14.87
N LEU A 109 -4.42 -13.99 15.61
CA LEU A 109 -3.35 -13.68 16.57
C LEU A 109 -3.28 -14.70 17.71
N ASN A 110 -4.42 -15.14 18.22
CA ASN A 110 -4.48 -16.18 19.25
C ASN A 110 -3.97 -17.52 18.71
N ALA A 111 -4.31 -17.87 17.46
CA ALA A 111 -3.82 -19.07 16.79
C ALA A 111 -2.29 -19.06 16.56
N LEU A 112 -1.67 -17.89 16.43
CA LEU A 112 -0.21 -17.75 16.36
C LEU A 112 0.50 -17.99 17.71
N SER A 113 -0.24 -17.97 18.83
CA SER A 113 0.34 -18.08 20.18
C SER A 113 0.56 -19.53 20.63
N ASP A 114 0.08 -20.52 19.86
CA ASP A 114 0.45 -21.91 20.06
C ASP A 114 1.95 -22.07 19.72
N VAL A 115 2.73 -22.49 20.70
CA VAL A 115 4.19 -22.59 20.59
C VAL A 115 4.50 -23.69 19.57
N ASP A 116 4.97 -23.27 18.38
CA ASP A 116 5.54 -24.20 17.42
C ASP A 116 6.69 -24.96 18.11
N ASN A 117 6.59 -26.29 18.18
CA ASN A 117 7.70 -27.10 18.64
C ASN A 117 8.74 -27.14 17.51
N ASP A 118 9.76 -26.28 17.62
CA ASP A 118 10.85 -26.20 16.64
C ASP A 118 11.43 -27.58 16.31
N ASP A 119 11.51 -28.50 17.27
CA ASP A 119 12.06 -29.84 17.03
C ASP A 119 11.13 -30.72 16.18
N GLU A 120 9.82 -30.61 16.37
CA GLU A 120 8.86 -31.28 15.49
C GLU A 120 8.88 -30.66 14.09
N THR A 121 8.99 -29.33 14.00
CA THR A 121 9.13 -28.63 12.73
C THR A 121 10.40 -29.05 12.00
N ARG A 122 11.56 -29.07 12.67
CA ARG A 122 12.84 -29.55 12.10
C ARG A 122 12.73 -30.99 11.62
N LYS A 123 12.10 -31.89 12.40
CA LYS A 123 11.84 -33.27 11.99
C LYS A 123 10.97 -33.36 10.74
N MET A 124 9.90 -32.57 10.67
CA MET A 124 9.04 -32.54 9.49
C MET A 124 9.81 -32.04 8.26
N LEU A 125 10.57 -30.94 8.40
CA LEU A 125 11.35 -30.36 7.32
C LEU A 125 12.44 -31.29 6.80
N SER A 126 13.09 -32.06 7.66
CA SER A 126 14.16 -32.99 7.23
C SER A 126 13.65 -34.14 6.33
N THR A 127 12.36 -34.51 6.45
CA THR A 127 11.73 -35.50 5.57
C THR A 127 11.48 -34.99 4.14
N LEU A 128 11.45 -33.66 3.94
CA LEU A 128 11.19 -33.07 2.64
C LEU A 128 12.40 -33.19 1.71
N SER A 129 12.13 -33.22 0.41
CA SER A 129 13.17 -33.10 -0.62
C SER A 129 13.70 -31.67 -0.71
N LEU A 130 14.92 -31.52 -1.21
CA LEU A 130 15.54 -30.20 -1.39
C LEU A 130 14.64 -29.25 -2.22
N ARG A 131 14.06 -29.74 -3.31
CA ARG A 131 13.14 -28.96 -4.15
C ARG A 131 11.89 -28.49 -3.40
N GLN A 132 11.33 -29.33 -2.53
CA GLN A 132 10.16 -28.95 -1.73
C GLN A 132 10.52 -27.88 -0.69
N LEU A 133 11.71 -27.99 -0.09
CA LEU A 133 12.22 -27.00 0.85
C LEU A 133 12.44 -25.63 0.16
N GLU A 134 13.05 -25.62 -1.02
CA GLU A 134 13.29 -24.40 -1.81
C GLU A 134 11.99 -23.71 -2.25
N LEU A 135 10.98 -24.49 -2.68
CA LEU A 135 9.65 -23.94 -2.98
C LEU A 135 9.01 -23.30 -1.76
N ARG A 136 9.15 -23.90 -0.58
CA ARG A 136 8.58 -23.39 0.66
C ARG A 136 9.30 -22.13 1.14
N VAL A 137 10.62 -22.05 0.94
CA VAL A 137 11.40 -20.80 1.13
C VAL A 137 10.84 -19.68 0.26
N ALA A 138 10.63 -19.93 -1.04
CA ALA A 138 10.09 -18.92 -1.95
C ALA A 138 8.68 -18.44 -1.52
N GLN A 139 7.83 -19.36 -1.06
CA GLN A 139 6.49 -19.02 -0.58
C GLN A 139 6.52 -18.16 0.69
N VAL A 140 7.35 -18.51 1.67
CA VAL A 140 7.48 -17.73 2.92
C VAL A 140 8.02 -16.32 2.63
N LEU A 141 8.91 -16.16 1.66
CA LEU A 141 9.38 -14.84 1.22
C LEU A 141 8.27 -13.99 0.60
N ASP A 142 7.38 -14.57 -0.21
CA ASP A 142 6.21 -13.88 -0.77
C ASP A 142 5.22 -13.47 0.32
N ASP A 143 4.91 -14.37 1.24
CA ASP A 143 4.04 -14.11 2.39
C ASP A 143 4.59 -12.98 3.29
N LEU A 144 5.91 -12.95 3.48
CA LEU A 144 6.58 -11.88 4.24
C LEU A 144 6.46 -10.53 3.53
N GLN A 145 6.64 -10.49 2.21
CA GLN A 145 6.48 -9.26 1.42
C GLN A 145 5.02 -8.74 1.45
N ASN A 146 4.04 -9.64 1.37
CA ASN A 146 2.63 -9.29 1.51
C ASN A 146 2.31 -8.73 2.90
N SER A 147 2.84 -9.37 3.95
CA SER A 147 2.67 -8.91 5.34
C SER A 147 3.27 -7.51 5.56
N GLN A 148 4.40 -7.19 4.93
CA GLN A 148 4.99 -5.85 4.97
C GLN A 148 4.12 -4.79 4.28
N ASN A 149 3.53 -5.12 3.12
CA ASN A 149 2.63 -4.22 2.41
C ASN A 149 1.38 -3.90 3.24
N ASP A 150 0.80 -4.92 3.87
CA ASP A 150 -0.35 -4.77 4.76
C ASP A 150 -0.02 -3.90 5.98
N LEU A 151 1.14 -4.13 6.60
CA LEU A 151 1.59 -3.36 7.75
C LEU A 151 1.71 -1.87 7.42
N ALA A 152 2.32 -1.53 6.28
CA ALA A 152 2.42 -0.16 5.79
C ALA A 152 1.03 0.48 5.55
N ALA A 153 0.11 -0.27 4.93
CA ALA A 153 -1.25 0.19 4.65
C ALA A 153 -2.05 0.44 5.93
N TYR A 154 -1.99 -0.45 6.92
CA TYR A 154 -2.69 -0.29 8.20
C TYR A 154 -2.12 0.88 9.00
N ASN A 155 -0.80 1.02 9.05
CA ASN A 155 -0.14 2.14 9.70
C ASN A 155 -0.54 3.49 9.11
N SER A 156 -0.57 3.60 7.77
CA SER A 156 -1.03 4.84 7.11
C SER A 156 -2.50 5.16 7.43
N GLN A 157 -3.37 4.15 7.49
CA GLN A 157 -4.79 4.35 7.82
C GLN A 157 -4.98 4.75 9.29
N LEU A 158 -4.25 4.14 10.22
CA LEU A 158 -4.31 4.46 11.65
C LEU A 158 -3.99 5.93 11.92
N VAL A 159 -2.96 6.47 11.28
CA VAL A 159 -2.62 7.90 11.43
C VAL A 159 -3.75 8.79 10.95
N SER A 160 -4.25 8.52 9.75
CA SER A 160 -5.35 9.30 9.18
C SER A 160 -6.56 9.31 10.13
N LEU A 161 -6.85 8.18 10.78
CA LEU A 161 -7.90 8.10 11.79
C LEU A 161 -7.57 8.82 13.10
N GLN A 162 -6.30 8.86 13.52
CA GLN A 162 -5.86 9.58 14.71
C GLN A 162 -6.05 11.09 14.59
N THR A 163 -5.81 11.67 13.40
CA THR A 163 -6.01 13.11 13.13
C THR A 163 -7.41 13.43 12.59
N GLN A 164 -8.26 12.43 12.44
CA GLN A 164 -9.63 12.60 11.93
C GLN A 164 -10.49 13.54 12.80
N PRO A 165 -10.47 13.48 14.15
CA PRO A 165 -11.29 14.34 14.99
C PRO A 165 -11.06 15.83 14.75
N GLU A 166 -9.79 16.25 14.68
CA GLU A 166 -9.39 17.63 14.46
C GLU A 166 -9.75 18.09 13.04
N ARG A 167 -9.50 17.24 12.03
CA ARG A 167 -9.92 17.53 10.64
C ARG A 167 -11.42 17.72 10.52
N VAL A 168 -12.21 16.84 11.16
CA VAL A 168 -13.67 16.94 11.18
C VAL A 168 -14.12 18.22 11.89
N GLN A 169 -13.53 18.55 13.04
CA GLN A 169 -13.90 19.75 13.79
C GLN A 169 -13.73 21.03 12.94
N ASN A 170 -12.58 21.16 12.27
CA ASN A 170 -12.29 22.28 11.37
C ASN A 170 -13.23 22.32 10.16
N ALA A 171 -13.50 21.15 9.56
CA ALA A 171 -14.41 21.03 8.43
C ALA A 171 -15.85 21.41 8.82
N MET A 172 -16.34 20.92 9.96
CA MET A 172 -17.68 21.23 10.48
C MET A 172 -17.83 22.72 10.83
N TYR A 173 -16.79 23.34 11.42
CA TYR A 173 -16.80 24.77 11.70
C TYR A 173 -16.92 25.59 10.41
N THR A 174 -16.10 25.28 9.41
CA THR A 174 -16.11 25.96 8.11
C THR A 174 -17.45 25.79 7.39
N ALA A 175 -17.98 24.56 7.36
CA ALA A 175 -19.27 24.27 6.74
C ALA A 175 -20.42 25.00 7.43
N SER A 176 -20.37 25.13 8.77
CA SER A 176 -21.36 25.88 9.55
C SER A 176 -21.36 27.38 9.20
N GLN A 177 -20.18 28.00 9.10
CA GLN A 177 -20.05 29.40 8.68
C GLN A 177 -20.59 29.63 7.26
N GLN A 178 -20.22 28.78 6.31
CA GLN A 178 -20.70 28.86 4.93
C GLN A 178 -22.22 28.68 4.86
N MET A 179 -22.77 27.75 5.65
CA MET A 179 -24.21 27.53 5.69
C MET A 179 -24.97 28.73 6.27
N GLN A 180 -24.39 29.44 7.26
CA GLN A 180 -24.97 30.69 7.76
C GLN A 180 -24.94 31.79 6.71
N GLN A 181 -23.84 31.93 5.95
CA GLN A 181 -23.74 32.90 4.85
C GLN A 181 -24.78 32.60 3.74
N ILE A 182 -24.96 31.34 3.38
CA ILE A 182 -25.96 30.92 2.39
C ILE A 182 -27.37 31.24 2.89
N ARG A 183 -27.69 30.96 4.16
CA ARG A 183 -28.99 31.30 4.75
C ARG A 183 -29.25 32.81 4.72
N ASN A 184 -28.29 33.62 5.17
CA ASN A 184 -28.44 35.09 5.16
C ASN A 184 -28.69 35.64 3.74
N ARG A 185 -28.04 35.06 2.73
CA ARG A 185 -28.27 35.42 1.32
C ARG A 185 -29.65 34.99 0.83
N LEU A 186 -30.08 33.76 1.14
CA LEU A 186 -31.40 33.25 0.76
C LEU A 186 -32.54 34.02 1.43
N ASP A 187 -32.36 34.44 2.68
CA ASP A 187 -33.36 35.19 3.45
C ASP A 187 -33.49 36.66 2.98
N GLY A 188 -32.55 37.15 2.15
CA GLY A 188 -32.59 38.52 1.61
C GLY A 188 -32.36 39.62 2.65
N ASN A 189 -31.77 39.29 3.80
CA ASN A 189 -31.58 40.22 4.93
C ASN A 189 -30.38 41.17 4.77
N ASN A 190 -29.68 41.14 3.63
CA ASN A 190 -28.52 41.99 3.37
C ASN A 190 -28.94 43.32 2.75
N VAL A 191 -28.74 44.42 3.49
CA VAL A 191 -29.06 45.78 3.04
C VAL A 191 -28.17 46.17 1.86
N GLY A 192 -28.76 46.41 0.68
CA GLY A 192 -28.05 46.88 -0.51
C GLY A 192 -27.68 45.80 -1.54
N GLU A 193 -28.00 44.52 -1.32
CA GLU A 193 -27.83 43.47 -2.34
C GLU A 193 -29.01 43.42 -3.32
N ALA A 194 -28.73 43.17 -4.60
CA ALA A 194 -29.76 42.97 -5.61
C ALA A 194 -30.55 41.67 -5.36
N ALA A 195 -31.83 41.66 -5.74
CA ALA A 195 -32.66 40.46 -5.61
C ALA A 195 -32.03 39.26 -6.33
N LEU A 196 -31.99 38.11 -5.65
CA LEU A 196 -31.43 36.88 -6.22
C LEU A 196 -32.22 36.43 -7.45
N ARG A 197 -31.52 36.01 -8.50
CA ARG A 197 -32.14 35.33 -9.65
C ARG A 197 -32.72 33.99 -9.18
N PRO A 198 -33.82 33.49 -9.78
CA PRO A 198 -34.34 32.16 -9.47
C PRO A 198 -33.30 31.04 -9.63
N SER A 199 -32.49 31.09 -10.69
CA SER A 199 -31.39 30.13 -10.92
C SER A 199 -30.34 30.17 -9.82
N GLN A 200 -30.03 31.37 -9.31
CA GLN A 200 -29.08 31.57 -8.22
C GLN A 200 -29.63 31.09 -6.87
N GLN A 201 -30.93 31.24 -6.62
CA GLN A 201 -31.59 30.67 -5.44
C GLN A 201 -31.48 29.14 -5.43
N VAL A 202 -31.74 28.50 -6.56
CA VAL A 202 -31.60 27.04 -6.73
C VAL A 202 -30.15 26.60 -6.51
N LEU A 203 -29.17 27.32 -7.06
CA LEU A 203 -27.75 27.04 -6.81
C LEU A 203 -27.39 27.12 -5.32
N LEU A 204 -27.84 28.17 -4.62
CA LEU A 204 -27.60 28.34 -3.19
C LEU A 204 -28.26 27.23 -2.36
N GLN A 205 -29.47 26.79 -2.72
CA GLN A 205 -30.13 25.63 -2.10
C GLN A 205 -29.36 24.33 -2.34
N ALA A 206 -28.83 24.11 -3.55
CA ALA A 206 -27.99 22.96 -3.86
C ALA A 206 -26.67 22.99 -3.05
N GLN A 207 -26.04 24.16 -2.92
CA GLN A 207 -24.84 24.33 -2.10
C GLN A 207 -25.12 24.06 -0.61
N GLN A 208 -26.28 24.50 -0.10
CA GLN A 208 -26.71 24.18 1.26
C GLN A 208 -26.87 22.67 1.47
N ALA A 209 -27.48 21.97 0.51
CA ALA A 209 -27.65 20.53 0.56
C ALA A 209 -26.32 19.77 0.50
N LEU A 210 -25.35 20.27 -0.29
CA LEU A 210 -23.99 19.75 -0.33
C LEU A 210 -23.30 19.86 1.03
N LEU A 211 -23.37 21.03 1.68
CA LEU A 211 -22.80 21.22 3.01
C LEU A 211 -23.45 20.32 4.05
N ASN A 212 -24.77 20.13 3.99
CA ASN A 212 -25.47 19.20 4.87
C ASN A 212 -25.03 17.74 4.65
N ALA A 213 -24.86 17.31 3.40
CA ALA A 213 -24.35 15.98 3.07
C ALA A 213 -22.91 15.78 3.57
N GLN A 214 -22.04 16.79 3.43
CA GLN A 214 -20.70 16.78 3.99
C GLN A 214 -20.71 16.67 5.52
N ILE A 215 -21.55 17.45 6.20
CA ILE A 215 -21.68 17.39 7.66
C ILE A 215 -22.14 16.00 8.12
N ASP A 216 -23.11 15.37 7.43
CA ASP A 216 -23.52 14.00 7.74
C ASP A 216 -22.36 13.01 7.58
N GLN A 217 -21.65 13.07 6.45
CA GLN A 217 -20.48 12.23 6.19
C GLN A 217 -19.43 12.37 7.30
N GLN A 218 -19.09 13.60 7.68
CA GLN A 218 -18.09 13.88 8.72
C GLN A 218 -18.53 13.34 10.09
N ARG A 219 -19.82 13.49 10.45
CA ARG A 219 -20.38 12.89 11.68
C ARG A 219 -20.29 11.36 11.65
N LYS A 220 -20.65 10.73 10.54
CA LYS A 220 -20.51 9.27 10.37
C LYS A 220 -19.07 8.80 10.43
N SER A 221 -18.13 9.62 9.97
CA SER A 221 -16.70 9.33 10.12
C SER A 221 -16.25 9.37 11.57
N LEU A 222 -16.76 10.30 12.39
CA LEU A 222 -16.46 10.34 13.82
C LEU A 222 -17.08 9.15 14.57
N GLU A 223 -18.35 8.84 14.30
CA GLU A 223 -19.05 7.69 14.90
C GLU A 223 -18.27 6.38 14.67
N GLY A 224 -17.71 6.20 13.46
CA GLY A 224 -16.92 5.02 13.10
C GLY A 224 -15.44 5.08 13.49
N ASN A 225 -14.92 6.21 13.98
CA ASN A 225 -13.47 6.42 14.10
C ASN A 225 -12.83 5.41 15.06
N THR A 226 -13.38 5.28 16.27
CA THR A 226 -12.83 4.40 17.31
C THR A 226 -12.83 2.94 16.89
N VAL A 227 -13.95 2.41 16.37
CA VAL A 227 -14.03 1.00 15.96
C VAL A 227 -13.08 0.69 14.79
N LEU A 228 -12.88 1.64 13.87
CA LEU A 228 -11.91 1.48 12.79
C LEU A 228 -10.47 1.50 13.31
N GLN A 229 -10.16 2.37 14.28
CA GLN A 229 -8.84 2.39 14.93
C GLN A 229 -8.56 1.07 15.66
N ASP A 230 -9.48 0.60 16.50
CA ASP A 230 -9.33 -0.65 17.25
C ASP A 230 -9.15 -1.85 16.32
N THR A 231 -9.92 -1.88 15.22
CA THR A 231 -9.80 -2.93 14.20
C THR A 231 -8.43 -2.91 13.54
N LEU A 232 -7.99 -1.75 13.03
CA LEU A 232 -6.69 -1.64 12.36
C LEU A 232 -5.53 -1.89 13.31
N GLN A 233 -5.66 -1.50 14.57
CA GLN A 233 -4.71 -1.77 15.63
C GLN A 233 -4.54 -3.29 15.83
N LYS A 234 -5.64 -4.05 15.90
CA LYS A 234 -5.58 -5.51 15.97
C LYS A 234 -5.04 -6.17 14.70
N GLN A 235 -5.40 -5.67 13.52
CA GLN A 235 -4.85 -6.16 12.26
C GLN A 235 -3.34 -5.94 12.17
N ARG A 236 -2.85 -4.76 12.62
CA ARG A 236 -1.43 -4.44 12.70
C ARG A 236 -0.70 -5.35 13.68
N ASP A 237 -1.26 -5.58 14.85
CA ASP A 237 -0.68 -6.46 15.86
C ASP A 237 -0.59 -7.91 15.35
N TYR A 238 -1.65 -8.41 14.70
CA TYR A 238 -1.65 -9.71 14.00
C TYR A 238 -0.56 -9.80 12.93
N VAL A 239 -0.52 -8.86 11.98
CA VAL A 239 0.47 -8.88 10.89
C VAL A 239 1.89 -8.80 11.43
N THR A 240 2.13 -8.02 12.49
CA THR A 240 3.44 -7.96 13.15
C THR A 240 3.85 -9.32 13.72
N ALA A 241 2.94 -9.98 14.44
CA ALA A 241 3.20 -11.31 14.99
C ALA A 241 3.38 -12.37 13.90
N ASN A 242 2.58 -12.31 12.83
CA ASN A 242 2.69 -13.21 11.69
C ASN A 242 4.02 -13.05 10.95
N SER A 243 4.47 -11.81 10.72
CA SER A 243 5.78 -11.54 10.13
C SER A 243 6.91 -12.16 10.95
N ASN A 244 6.91 -11.97 12.27
CA ASN A 244 7.91 -12.58 13.15
C ASN A 244 7.91 -14.12 13.05
N ARG A 245 6.72 -14.74 12.94
CA ARG A 245 6.60 -16.19 12.76
C ARG A 245 7.12 -16.64 11.40
N LEU A 246 6.78 -15.94 10.32
CA LEU A 246 7.27 -16.23 8.97
C LEU A 246 8.80 -16.12 8.90
N GLU A 247 9.38 -15.12 9.57
CA GLU A 247 10.83 -14.95 9.69
C GLU A 247 11.49 -16.12 10.42
N HIS A 248 10.89 -16.60 11.51
CA HIS A 248 11.37 -17.79 12.23
C HIS A 248 11.24 -19.07 11.39
N GLN A 249 10.11 -19.26 10.70
CA GLN A 249 9.90 -20.39 9.80
C GLN A 249 10.91 -20.40 8.65
N LEU A 250 11.25 -19.22 8.12
CA LEU A 250 12.27 -19.10 7.08
C LEU A 250 13.65 -19.55 7.57
N GLN A 251 14.03 -19.22 8.82
CA GLN A 251 15.29 -19.69 9.42
C GLN A 251 15.33 -21.22 9.50
N LEU A 252 14.29 -21.84 10.04
CA LEU A 252 14.20 -23.31 10.13
C LEU A 252 14.21 -23.97 8.74
N LEU A 253 13.57 -23.36 7.74
CA LEU A 253 13.61 -23.83 6.36
C LEU A 253 15.01 -23.76 5.77
N GLN A 254 15.74 -22.66 6.01
CA GLN A 254 17.11 -22.51 5.54
C GLN A 254 18.06 -23.50 6.22
N GLU A 255 17.92 -23.74 7.52
CA GLU A 255 18.64 -24.80 8.24
C GLU A 255 18.41 -26.17 7.57
N ALA A 256 17.15 -26.52 7.29
CA ALA A 256 16.79 -27.77 6.64
C ALA A 256 17.34 -27.88 5.21
N VAL A 257 17.28 -26.81 4.42
CA VAL A 257 17.89 -26.74 3.07
C VAL A 257 19.38 -27.03 3.14
N ASN A 258 20.09 -26.37 4.05
CA ASN A 258 21.53 -26.52 4.23
C ASN A 258 21.90 -27.93 4.66
N SER A 259 21.22 -28.47 5.68
CA SER A 259 21.44 -29.83 6.15
C SER A 259 21.21 -30.85 5.04
N LYS A 260 20.13 -30.71 4.27
CA LYS A 260 19.82 -31.62 3.16
C LYS A 260 20.91 -31.57 2.08
N ARG A 261 21.42 -30.38 1.76
CA ARG A 261 22.52 -30.19 0.80
C ARG A 261 23.82 -30.80 1.29
N LEU A 262 24.17 -30.60 2.56
CA LEU A 262 25.35 -31.22 3.17
C LEU A 262 25.23 -32.76 3.12
N THR A 263 24.10 -33.33 3.54
CA THR A 263 23.90 -34.78 3.48
C THR A 263 23.94 -35.32 2.06
N LEU A 264 23.37 -34.63 1.07
CA LEU A 264 23.48 -35.04 -0.34
C LEU A 264 24.94 -35.01 -0.81
N THR A 265 25.70 -33.99 -0.41
CA THR A 265 27.15 -33.86 -0.70
C THR A 265 27.94 -35.03 -0.10
N GLU A 266 27.75 -35.31 1.20
CA GLU A 266 28.41 -36.41 1.91
C GLU A 266 28.01 -37.78 1.35
N LYS A 267 26.72 -37.95 1.03
CA LYS A 267 26.18 -39.22 0.53
C LYS A 267 26.66 -39.52 -0.87
N THR A 268 26.68 -38.55 -1.78
CA THR A 268 27.25 -38.74 -3.12
C THR A 268 28.75 -39.04 -3.05
N ALA A 269 29.49 -38.49 -2.08
CA ALA A 269 30.89 -38.85 -1.84
C ALA A 269 31.06 -40.29 -1.31
N GLN A 270 30.05 -40.85 -0.66
CA GLN A 270 30.02 -42.23 -0.16
C GLN A 270 29.49 -43.22 -1.20
N GLU A 271 28.52 -42.84 -2.04
CA GLU A 271 27.85 -43.70 -3.03
C GLU A 271 28.56 -43.75 -4.39
N ALA A 272 29.54 -42.88 -4.64
CA ALA A 272 30.37 -42.91 -5.85
C ALA A 272 31.23 -44.18 -6.00
N ILE A 273 31.24 -45.09 -5.01
CA ILE A 273 32.15 -46.25 -4.95
C ILE A 273 31.40 -47.52 -4.45
N SER A 274 31.73 -48.67 -5.04
CA SER A 274 31.24 -49.99 -4.58
C SER A 274 31.68 -50.29 -3.13
N PRO A 275 30.84 -50.94 -2.30
CA PRO A 275 31.09 -51.13 -0.86
C PRO A 275 32.47 -51.72 -0.49
N ASP A 276 33.02 -52.63 -1.30
CA ASP A 276 34.32 -53.29 -1.08
C ASP A 276 35.55 -52.42 -1.41
N GLU A 277 35.39 -51.37 -2.23
CA GLU A 277 36.49 -50.52 -2.72
C GLU A 277 36.51 -49.10 -2.11
N THR A 278 35.43 -48.74 -1.41
CA THR A 278 35.21 -47.44 -0.75
C THR A 278 36.41 -46.97 0.05
N ALA A 279 37.03 -47.85 0.84
CA ALA A 279 38.15 -47.48 1.71
C ALA A 279 39.45 -47.20 0.92
N ARG A 280 39.75 -47.96 -0.13
CA ARG A 280 41.01 -47.81 -0.88
C ARG A 280 40.98 -46.61 -1.83
N ILE A 281 39.83 -46.32 -2.44
CA ILE A 281 39.67 -45.17 -3.34
C ILE A 281 39.51 -43.88 -2.54
N GLN A 282 38.87 -43.89 -1.36
CA GLN A 282 38.86 -42.72 -0.46
C GLN A 282 40.22 -42.44 0.20
N GLU A 283 41.06 -43.46 0.38
CA GLU A 283 42.44 -43.29 0.83
C GLU A 283 43.39 -42.78 -0.27
N ASN A 284 42.94 -42.75 -1.53
CA ASN A 284 43.69 -42.15 -2.61
C ASN A 284 43.96 -40.65 -2.31
N PRO A 285 45.22 -40.19 -2.38
CA PRO A 285 45.57 -38.81 -2.03
C PRO A 285 44.80 -37.76 -2.83
N LEU A 286 44.57 -37.99 -4.13
CA LEU A 286 43.87 -37.05 -5.02
C LEU A 286 42.38 -36.97 -4.69
N VAL A 287 41.73 -38.13 -4.52
CA VAL A 287 40.30 -38.19 -4.16
C VAL A 287 40.07 -37.55 -2.79
N LYS A 288 40.93 -37.86 -1.82
CA LYS A 288 40.86 -37.27 -0.47
C LYS A 288 41.03 -35.75 -0.48
N GLN A 289 42.00 -35.24 -1.23
CA GLN A 289 42.18 -33.80 -1.39
C GLN A 289 40.98 -33.16 -2.09
N ALA A 290 40.42 -33.82 -3.10
CA ALA A 290 39.27 -33.30 -3.83
C ALA A 290 38.00 -33.25 -2.94
N LEU A 291 37.80 -34.26 -2.09
CA LEU A 291 36.74 -34.30 -1.09
C LEU A 291 36.92 -33.24 0.00
N ASP A 292 38.15 -32.99 0.48
CA ASP A 292 38.41 -31.95 1.48
C ASP A 292 38.04 -30.55 0.96
N ILE A 293 38.38 -30.25 -0.30
CA ILE A 293 37.96 -28.99 -0.95
C ILE A 293 36.43 -28.88 -0.99
N ASN A 294 35.72 -29.96 -1.32
CA ASN A 294 34.25 -29.95 -1.34
C ASN A 294 33.67 -29.76 0.06
N HIS A 295 34.26 -30.37 1.08
CA HIS A 295 33.87 -30.15 2.47
C HIS A 295 34.05 -28.69 2.89
N GLN A 296 35.19 -28.08 2.55
CA GLN A 296 35.45 -26.65 2.78
C GLN A 296 34.44 -25.75 2.05
N LEU A 297 34.10 -26.06 0.79
CA LEU A 297 33.07 -25.33 0.03
C LEU A 297 31.69 -25.47 0.68
N SER A 298 31.36 -26.66 1.18
CA SER A 298 30.11 -26.87 1.91
C SER A 298 30.06 -26.07 3.22
N GLN A 299 31.17 -26.01 3.97
CA GLN A 299 31.26 -25.15 5.16
C GLN A 299 31.12 -23.67 4.80
N ARG A 300 31.77 -23.21 3.73
CA ARG A 300 31.61 -21.84 3.21
C ARG A 300 30.16 -21.54 2.84
N LEU A 301 29.45 -22.48 2.21
CA LEU A 301 28.04 -22.34 1.88
C LEU A 301 27.15 -22.22 3.14
N ILE A 302 27.46 -22.96 4.20
CA ILE A 302 26.77 -22.83 5.50
C ILE A 302 26.98 -21.43 6.08
N VAL A 303 28.23 -20.98 6.17
CA VAL A 303 28.58 -19.64 6.66
C VAL A 303 27.95 -18.53 5.80
N ALA A 304 27.94 -18.69 4.48
CA ALA A 304 27.25 -17.77 3.58
C ALA A 304 25.74 -17.77 3.84
N THR A 305 25.14 -18.90 4.18
CA THR A 305 23.72 -18.92 4.52
C THR A 305 23.44 -18.24 5.85
N GLU A 306 24.21 -18.51 6.90
CA GLU A 306 24.10 -17.85 8.21
C GLU A 306 24.24 -16.33 8.10
N ASN A 307 25.26 -15.87 7.37
CA ASN A 307 25.47 -14.45 7.07
C ASN A 307 24.29 -13.85 6.28
N GLY A 308 23.67 -14.63 5.38
CA GLY A 308 22.50 -14.21 4.64
C GLY A 308 21.29 -13.99 5.55
N ASN A 309 21.13 -14.86 6.55
CA ASN A 309 20.07 -14.76 7.53
C ASN A 309 20.23 -13.53 8.42
N MET A 310 21.46 -13.25 8.86
CA MET A 310 21.77 -12.02 9.59
C MET A 310 21.46 -10.76 8.75
N LEU A 311 21.88 -10.74 7.48
CA LEU A 311 21.58 -9.62 6.57
C LEU A 311 20.08 -9.45 6.34
N MET A 312 19.33 -10.54 6.28
CA MET A 312 17.88 -10.49 6.16
C MET A 312 17.23 -9.87 7.41
N GLN A 313 17.61 -10.31 8.61
CA GLN A 313 17.13 -9.73 9.86
C GLN A 313 17.45 -8.23 9.95
N GLN A 314 18.66 -7.83 9.58
CA GLN A 314 19.05 -6.42 9.51
C GLN A 314 18.19 -5.64 8.49
N ASN A 315 17.94 -6.21 7.31
CA ASN A 315 17.04 -5.62 6.31
C ASN A 315 15.65 -5.36 6.87
N ILE A 316 15.05 -6.35 7.54
CA ILE A 316 13.74 -6.21 8.18
C ILE A 316 13.76 -5.09 9.22
N LYS A 317 14.75 -5.09 10.11
CA LYS A 317 14.90 -4.08 11.17
C LYS A 317 15.00 -2.68 10.58
N VAL A 318 15.89 -2.46 9.60
CA VAL A 318 16.10 -1.15 8.97
C VAL A 318 14.89 -0.72 8.14
N LYS A 319 14.26 -1.65 7.40
CA LYS A 319 13.05 -1.34 6.63
C LYS A 319 11.90 -0.91 7.54
N ASN A 320 11.69 -1.60 8.65
CA ASN A 320 10.69 -1.19 9.65
C ASN A 320 10.97 0.21 10.22
N TRP A 321 12.24 0.55 10.45
CA TRP A 321 12.61 1.91 10.86
C TRP A 321 12.37 2.95 9.77
N LEU A 322 12.72 2.63 8.52
CA LEU A 322 12.47 3.49 7.37
C LEU A 322 10.97 3.76 7.18
N ASP A 323 10.14 2.72 7.23
CA ASP A 323 8.69 2.85 7.09
C ASP A 323 8.10 3.72 8.20
N ARG A 324 8.54 3.53 9.45
CA ARG A 324 8.17 4.38 10.59
C ARG A 324 8.62 5.83 10.39
N ALA A 325 9.82 6.06 9.88
CA ALA A 325 10.34 7.39 9.61
C ALA A 325 9.54 8.09 8.49
N LEU A 326 9.33 7.42 7.35
CA LEU A 326 8.53 7.96 6.24
C LEU A 326 7.09 8.26 6.66
N GLN A 327 6.52 7.40 7.50
CA GLN A 327 5.21 7.65 8.09
C GLN A 327 5.24 8.86 9.01
N SER A 328 6.19 8.94 9.95
CA SER A 328 6.36 10.12 10.82
C SER A 328 6.49 11.41 10.01
N GLU A 329 7.21 11.39 8.88
CA GLU A 329 7.32 12.55 7.99
C GLU A 329 5.99 12.98 7.40
N ARG A 330 5.20 12.03 6.88
CA ARG A 330 3.85 12.32 6.38
C ARG A 330 2.94 12.86 7.49
N ASN A 331 2.97 12.23 8.66
CA ASN A 331 2.18 12.62 9.82
C ASN A 331 2.50 14.04 10.26
N ILE A 332 3.79 14.37 10.38
CA ILE A 332 4.27 15.69 10.79
C ILE A 332 3.82 16.74 9.78
N LYS A 333 4.01 16.49 8.48
CA LYS A 333 3.56 17.41 7.42
C LYS A 333 2.05 17.66 7.48
N GLU A 334 1.25 16.62 7.70
CA GLU A 334 -0.19 16.74 7.82
C GLU A 334 -0.62 17.48 9.10
N GLN A 335 -0.02 17.14 10.24
CA GLN A 335 -0.28 17.81 11.52
C GLN A 335 0.09 19.30 11.44
N ILE A 336 1.22 19.65 10.82
CA ILE A 336 1.60 21.05 10.58
C ILE A 336 0.56 21.76 9.70
N ALA A 337 0.06 21.09 8.66
CA ALA A 337 -0.93 21.69 7.74
C ALA A 337 -2.29 21.92 8.43
N VAL A 338 -2.75 20.97 9.25
CA VAL A 338 -4.08 20.99 9.87
C VAL A 338 -4.11 21.78 11.19
N LEU A 339 -3.04 21.71 11.98
CA LEU A 339 -2.96 22.26 13.34
C LEU A 339 -2.13 23.54 13.41
N LYS A 340 -1.86 24.18 12.28
CA LYS A 340 -1.08 25.42 12.21
C LYS A 340 -1.67 26.46 13.18
N GLY A 341 -0.89 26.89 14.18
CA GLY A 341 -1.31 27.85 15.21
C GLY A 341 -1.96 27.25 16.47
N SER A 342 -2.03 25.91 16.60
CA SER A 342 -2.49 25.24 17.83
C SER A 342 -1.32 24.92 18.75
N LEU A 343 -1.45 25.20 20.06
CA LEU A 343 -0.47 24.82 21.09
C LEU A 343 -0.26 23.30 21.17
N LEU A 344 -1.25 22.51 20.73
CA LEU A 344 -1.18 21.05 20.68
C LEU A 344 -0.13 20.58 19.65
N LEU A 345 0.10 21.36 18.59
CA LEU A 345 1.09 21.02 17.55
C LEU A 345 2.49 20.96 18.14
N SER A 346 2.94 21.97 18.90
CA SER A 346 4.31 21.98 19.44
C SER A 346 4.57 20.80 20.38
N ARG A 347 3.60 20.44 21.23
CA ARG A 347 3.68 19.29 22.13
C ARG A 347 3.77 17.96 21.37
N ILE A 348 2.93 17.78 20.34
CA ILE A 348 2.96 16.57 19.50
C ILE A 348 4.29 16.45 18.75
N LEU A 349 4.79 17.56 18.17
CA LEU A 349 6.06 17.58 17.46
C LEU A 349 7.25 17.27 18.38
N TYR A 350 7.26 17.79 19.62
CA TYR A 350 8.32 17.51 20.59
C TYR A 350 8.34 16.04 21.03
N GLN A 351 7.17 15.45 21.26
CA GLN A 351 7.05 14.03 21.61
C GLN A 351 7.52 13.13 20.45
N GLN A 352 7.19 13.49 19.20
CA GLN A 352 7.64 12.74 18.03
C GLN A 352 9.15 12.85 17.82
N GLN A 353 9.77 14.00 18.09
CA GLN A 353 11.23 14.18 18.00
C GLN A 353 12.00 13.17 18.89
N GLN A 354 11.46 12.85 20.07
CA GLN A 354 12.10 11.90 21.00
C GLN A 354 11.96 10.43 20.58
N THR A 355 11.08 10.12 19.63
CA THR A 355 10.80 8.75 19.18
C THR A 355 11.39 8.40 17.82
N LEU A 356 12.08 9.36 17.18
CA LEU A 356 12.76 9.12 15.91
C LEU A 356 13.92 8.14 16.09
N PRO A 357 14.06 7.12 15.21
CA PRO A 357 15.19 6.19 15.27
C PRO A 357 16.53 6.93 15.15
N SER A 358 17.49 6.60 16.01
CA SER A 358 18.85 7.13 15.93
C SER A 358 19.63 6.42 14.83
N ALA A 359 20.24 7.23 13.97
CA ALA A 359 21.12 6.84 12.87
C ALA A 359 22.38 6.09 13.30
N ASP A 360 22.79 6.24 14.56
CA ASP A 360 24.09 5.83 15.06
C ASP A 360 24.24 4.29 15.16
N GLU A 361 23.16 3.53 14.96
CA GLU A 361 23.15 2.06 14.93
C GLU A 361 23.29 1.46 13.51
N LEU A 362 23.44 2.28 12.45
CA LEU A 362 23.50 1.78 11.06
C LEU A 362 24.95 1.49 10.63
N GLU A 363 25.26 0.22 10.42
CA GLU A 363 26.56 -0.23 9.89
C GLU A 363 26.70 0.07 8.40
N ASP A 364 27.89 0.51 7.95
CA ASP A 364 28.18 0.80 6.54
C ASP A 364 28.34 -0.49 5.72
N MET A 365 27.43 -0.69 4.76
CA MET A 365 27.43 -1.87 3.89
C MET A 365 28.41 -1.78 2.72
N THR A 366 29.07 -0.64 2.48
CA THR A 366 29.92 -0.43 1.30
C THR A 366 31.04 -1.46 1.20
N ASN A 367 31.77 -1.68 2.30
CA ASN A 367 32.85 -2.66 2.35
C ASN A 367 32.32 -4.09 2.20
N ARG A 368 31.22 -4.42 2.88
CA ARG A 368 30.60 -5.75 2.80
C ARG A 368 30.14 -6.08 1.38
N ILE A 369 29.58 -5.11 0.66
CA ILE A 369 29.18 -5.26 -0.74
C ILE A 369 30.40 -5.50 -1.65
N ALA A 370 31.51 -4.80 -1.39
CA ALA A 370 32.76 -5.00 -2.13
C ALA A 370 33.32 -6.41 -1.89
N ASP A 371 33.35 -6.86 -0.64
CA ASP A 371 33.81 -8.20 -0.25
C ASP A 371 32.95 -9.30 -0.92
N LEU A 372 31.62 -9.17 -0.87
CA LEU A 372 30.70 -10.11 -1.52
C LEU A 372 30.91 -10.18 -3.04
N ARG A 373 31.18 -9.05 -3.69
CA ARG A 373 31.48 -9.02 -5.14
C ARG A 373 32.81 -9.69 -5.47
N LEU A 374 33.82 -9.47 -4.64
CA LEU A 374 35.11 -10.13 -4.80
C LEU A 374 34.97 -11.64 -4.64
N GLU A 375 34.28 -12.09 -3.58
CA GLU A 375 34.03 -13.52 -3.36
C GLU A 375 33.21 -14.13 -4.51
N GLN A 376 32.20 -13.40 -5.00
CA GLN A 376 31.40 -13.84 -6.16
C GLN A 376 32.26 -13.96 -7.43
N PHE A 377 33.21 -13.05 -7.64
CA PHE A 377 34.16 -13.12 -8.75
C PHE A 377 35.06 -14.35 -8.64
N GLU A 378 35.63 -14.62 -7.46
CA GLU A 378 36.46 -15.81 -7.21
C GLU A 378 35.68 -17.11 -7.43
N VAL A 379 34.45 -17.20 -6.92
CA VAL A 379 33.58 -18.38 -7.13
C VAL A 379 33.29 -18.58 -8.61
N ASN A 380 33.00 -17.52 -9.37
CA ASN A 380 32.79 -17.65 -10.81
C ASN A 380 34.06 -18.11 -11.55
N GLN A 381 35.25 -17.62 -11.16
CA GLN A 381 36.51 -18.11 -11.72
C GLN A 381 36.70 -19.62 -11.47
N GLN A 382 36.39 -20.10 -10.27
CA GLN A 382 36.44 -21.53 -9.96
C GLN A 382 35.41 -22.34 -10.77
N ARG A 383 34.20 -21.80 -10.98
CA ARG A 383 33.19 -22.44 -11.83
C ARG A 383 33.64 -22.56 -13.29
N ASP A 384 34.22 -21.50 -13.83
CA ASP A 384 34.71 -21.48 -15.22
C ASP A 384 35.84 -22.51 -15.41
N ALA A 385 36.72 -22.66 -14.41
CA ALA A 385 37.78 -23.67 -14.44
C ALA A 385 37.24 -25.12 -14.43
N LEU A 386 36.05 -25.36 -13.87
CA LEU A 386 35.41 -26.68 -13.79
C LEU A 386 34.41 -26.93 -14.93
N PHE A 387 34.25 -25.99 -15.87
CA PHE A 387 33.30 -26.10 -16.97
C PHE A 387 33.60 -27.30 -17.89
N GLN A 388 34.87 -27.62 -18.08
CA GLN A 388 35.33 -28.83 -18.77
C GLN A 388 35.83 -29.84 -17.73
N SER A 389 34.90 -30.56 -17.10
CA SER A 389 35.20 -31.42 -15.95
C SER A 389 36.18 -32.55 -16.30
N ASP A 390 36.09 -33.16 -17.49
CA ASP A 390 37.04 -34.17 -17.95
C ASP A 390 38.47 -33.60 -18.07
N ALA A 391 38.63 -32.48 -18.78
CA ALA A 391 39.94 -31.84 -18.94
C ALA A 391 40.52 -31.33 -17.60
N PHE A 392 39.66 -30.98 -16.64
CA PHE A 392 40.08 -30.61 -15.30
C PHE A 392 40.59 -31.82 -14.52
N VAL A 393 39.90 -32.96 -14.59
CA VAL A 393 40.32 -34.22 -13.95
C VAL A 393 41.61 -34.74 -14.59
N ASP A 394 41.71 -34.76 -15.93
CA ASP A 394 42.93 -35.14 -16.65
C ASP A 394 44.16 -34.36 -16.15
N LYS A 395 43.99 -33.04 -15.96
CA LYS A 395 45.04 -32.16 -15.44
C LYS A 395 45.35 -32.40 -13.96
N LEU A 396 44.36 -32.82 -13.18
CA LEU A 396 44.53 -33.16 -11.76
C LEU A 396 45.31 -34.47 -11.59
N GLU A 397 45.18 -35.37 -12.57
CA GLU A 397 45.87 -36.67 -12.64
C GLU A 397 47.29 -36.57 -13.24
N GLU A 398 47.63 -35.47 -13.93
CA GLU A 398 48.97 -35.23 -14.47
C GLU A 398 50.04 -35.39 -13.37
N GLY A 399 50.99 -36.30 -13.60
CA GLY A 399 52.08 -36.61 -12.65
C GLY A 399 51.75 -37.64 -11.57
N HIS A 400 50.52 -38.18 -11.53
CA HIS A 400 50.05 -39.16 -10.53
C HIS A 400 49.66 -40.51 -11.14
N THR A 401 50.24 -40.88 -12.28
CA THR A 401 49.86 -42.06 -13.08
C THR A 401 49.98 -43.41 -12.36
N SER A 402 50.73 -43.49 -11.26
CA SER A 402 50.82 -44.69 -10.40
C SER A 402 49.70 -44.81 -9.37
N GLU A 403 48.93 -43.75 -9.17
CA GLU A 403 47.87 -43.63 -8.16
C GLU A 403 46.47 -43.56 -8.78
N VAL A 404 46.36 -43.54 -10.11
CA VAL A 404 45.08 -43.37 -10.84
C VAL A 404 44.74 -44.64 -11.61
N ASN A 405 43.57 -45.24 -11.31
CA ASN A 405 42.91 -46.26 -12.13
C ASN A 405 41.56 -45.73 -12.63
N ASP A 406 40.89 -46.45 -13.52
CA ASP A 406 39.60 -46.04 -14.11
C ASP A 406 38.53 -45.72 -13.03
N GLU A 407 38.55 -46.45 -11.92
CA GLU A 407 37.63 -46.22 -10.79
C GLU A 407 37.95 -44.93 -10.01
N VAL A 408 39.23 -44.59 -9.82
CA VAL A 408 39.68 -43.32 -9.21
C VAL A 408 39.33 -42.15 -10.14
N HIS A 409 39.48 -42.31 -11.44
CA HIS A 409 39.11 -41.30 -12.43
C HIS A 409 37.60 -41.01 -12.39
N ASP A 410 36.76 -42.05 -12.43
CA ASP A 410 35.31 -41.93 -12.31
C ASP A 410 34.87 -41.29 -10.98
N ALA A 411 35.56 -41.62 -9.88
CA ALA A 411 35.33 -41.00 -8.57
C ALA A 411 35.71 -39.51 -8.59
N LEU A 412 36.83 -39.14 -9.19
CA LEU A 412 37.26 -37.74 -9.32
C LEU A 412 36.27 -36.92 -10.16
N LEU A 413 35.75 -37.48 -11.26
CA LEU A 413 34.70 -36.85 -12.07
C LEU A 413 33.45 -36.56 -11.24
N GLN A 414 32.97 -37.52 -10.45
CA GLN A 414 31.81 -37.33 -9.58
C GLN A 414 32.05 -36.28 -8.48
N VAL A 415 33.23 -36.28 -7.87
CA VAL A 415 33.61 -35.28 -6.86
C VAL A 415 33.72 -33.88 -7.48
N VAL A 416 34.22 -33.77 -8.71
CA VAL A 416 34.29 -32.50 -9.45
C VAL A 416 32.89 -32.00 -9.86
N GLU A 417 31.99 -32.87 -10.28
CA GLU A 417 30.60 -32.50 -10.59
C GLU A 417 29.89 -31.93 -9.36
N MET A 418 30.05 -32.58 -8.21
CA MET A 418 29.56 -32.07 -6.93
C MET A 418 30.19 -30.71 -6.56
N ARG A 419 31.49 -30.54 -6.82
CA ARG A 419 32.16 -29.24 -6.61
C ARG A 419 31.49 -28.14 -7.42
N ARG A 420 31.15 -28.43 -8.68
CA ARG A 420 30.45 -27.51 -9.57
C ARG A 420 29.08 -27.13 -9.02
N GLU A 421 28.31 -28.09 -8.50
CA GLU A 421 27.03 -27.82 -7.86
C GLU A 421 27.16 -26.94 -6.60
N LEU A 422 28.13 -27.26 -5.72
CA LEU A 422 28.41 -26.46 -4.52
C LEU A 422 28.77 -25.01 -4.88
N LEU A 423 29.61 -24.82 -5.90
CA LEU A 423 29.99 -23.49 -6.37
C LEU A 423 28.83 -22.73 -7.02
N ASP A 424 27.97 -23.40 -7.80
CA ASP A 424 26.76 -22.77 -8.36
C ASP A 424 25.82 -22.30 -7.26
N GLN A 425 25.65 -23.12 -6.21
CA GLN A 425 24.85 -22.76 -5.05
C GLN A 425 25.46 -21.63 -4.24
N LEU A 426 26.77 -21.66 -3.99
CA LEU A 426 27.48 -20.58 -3.30
C LEU A 426 27.36 -19.28 -4.08
N ASN A 427 27.51 -19.32 -5.41
CA ASN A 427 27.33 -18.15 -6.26
C ASN A 427 25.90 -17.58 -6.17
N LYS A 428 24.88 -18.45 -6.15
CA LYS A 428 23.48 -18.03 -5.95
C LYS A 428 23.29 -17.39 -4.57
N GLN A 429 23.85 -17.97 -3.50
CA GLN A 429 23.74 -17.41 -2.15
C GLN A 429 24.46 -16.06 -2.03
N LEU A 430 25.68 -15.94 -2.55
CA LEU A 430 26.42 -14.68 -2.60
C LEU A 430 25.65 -13.62 -3.42
N GLY A 431 25.02 -14.01 -4.52
CA GLY A 431 24.15 -13.13 -5.31
C GLY A 431 22.95 -12.61 -4.52
N ASN A 432 22.28 -13.49 -3.76
CA ASN A 432 21.18 -13.10 -2.88
C ASN A 432 21.65 -12.16 -1.76
N GLN A 433 22.76 -12.48 -1.10
CA GLN A 433 23.37 -11.63 -0.08
C GLN A 433 23.76 -10.26 -0.62
N LEU A 434 24.33 -10.21 -1.83
CA LEU A 434 24.71 -8.97 -2.49
C LEU A 434 23.48 -8.10 -2.72
N MET A 435 22.38 -8.68 -3.22
CA MET A 435 21.11 -7.98 -3.37
C MET A 435 20.58 -7.46 -2.02
N MET A 436 20.59 -8.30 -0.97
CA MET A 436 20.15 -7.91 0.37
C MET A 436 21.02 -6.80 0.96
N ALA A 437 22.34 -6.87 0.81
CA ALA A 437 23.26 -5.85 1.31
C ALA A 437 23.08 -4.52 0.57
N ILE A 438 22.88 -4.55 -0.75
CA ILE A 438 22.55 -3.35 -1.54
C ILE A 438 21.21 -2.75 -1.09
N ASN A 439 20.17 -3.57 -0.91
CA ASN A 439 18.87 -3.11 -0.42
C ASN A 439 18.97 -2.52 0.97
N LEU A 440 19.74 -3.14 1.87
CA LEU A 440 20.03 -2.63 3.20
C LEU A 440 20.67 -1.26 3.12
N GLN A 441 21.72 -1.12 2.30
CA GLN A 441 22.42 0.16 2.10
C GLN A 441 21.47 1.25 1.60
N ILE A 442 20.63 0.95 0.60
CA ILE A 442 19.64 1.90 0.07
C ILE A 442 18.65 2.29 1.16
N ASN A 443 18.09 1.34 1.90
CA ASN A 443 17.14 1.60 2.97
C ASN A 443 17.76 2.42 4.11
N GLN A 444 19.01 2.13 4.48
CA GLN A 444 19.78 2.92 5.44
C GLN A 444 19.96 4.36 4.96
N GLN A 445 20.37 4.57 3.71
CA GLN A 445 20.53 5.91 3.12
C GLN A 445 19.22 6.70 3.09
N GLN A 446 18.12 6.03 2.72
CA GLN A 446 16.79 6.65 2.76
C GLN A 446 16.38 7.00 4.19
N LEU A 447 16.58 6.10 5.15
CA LEU A 447 16.25 6.33 6.56
C LEU A 447 17.04 7.52 7.10
N MET A 448 18.33 7.61 6.78
CA MET A 448 19.18 8.75 7.11
C MET A 448 18.65 10.06 6.54
N SER A 449 18.28 10.06 5.25
CA SER A 449 17.72 11.23 4.58
C SER A 449 16.41 11.70 5.21
N VAL A 450 15.47 10.78 5.43
CA VAL A 450 14.15 11.06 6.02
C VAL A 450 14.31 11.54 7.46
N SER A 451 15.15 10.89 8.27
CA SER A 451 15.42 11.30 9.66
C SER A 451 16.04 12.71 9.73
N LYS A 452 16.97 13.03 8.81
CA LYS A 452 17.55 14.38 8.71
C LYS A 452 16.50 15.44 8.33
N ASN A 453 15.65 15.14 7.35
CA ASN A 453 14.57 16.03 6.93
C ASN A 453 13.55 16.24 8.06
N LEU A 454 13.19 15.17 8.77
CA LEU A 454 12.30 15.20 9.92
C LEU A 454 12.82 16.09 11.04
N LYS A 455 14.09 15.91 11.43
CA LYS A 455 14.73 16.77 12.43
C LYS A 455 14.69 18.23 11.99
N ALA A 456 15.00 18.53 10.72
CA ALA A 456 14.96 19.90 10.20
C ALA A 456 13.53 20.51 10.26
N ILE A 457 12.51 19.78 9.81
CA ILE A 457 11.11 20.23 9.87
C ILE A 457 10.67 20.47 11.32
N LEU A 458 10.97 19.53 12.21
CA LEU A 458 10.61 19.63 13.63
C LEU A 458 11.27 20.84 14.29
N THR A 459 12.59 21.02 14.11
CA THR A 459 13.30 22.18 14.67
C THR A 459 12.74 23.50 14.15
N GLN A 460 12.44 23.59 12.85
CA GLN A 460 11.89 24.81 12.26
C GLN A 460 10.49 25.13 12.83
N GLN A 461 9.61 24.14 12.96
CA GLN A 461 8.24 24.37 13.42
C GLN A 461 8.12 24.58 14.93
N ILE A 462 8.95 23.92 15.73
CA ILE A 462 9.04 24.19 17.17
C ILE A 462 9.46 25.64 17.41
N PHE A 463 10.50 26.13 16.71
CA PHE A 463 10.96 27.51 16.83
C PHE A 463 9.89 28.54 16.39
N LEU A 464 9.12 28.24 15.34
CA LEU A 464 8.03 29.11 14.88
C LEU A 464 6.80 29.09 15.80
N GLY A 465 6.62 28.07 16.64
CA GLY A 465 5.51 27.97 17.59
C GLY A 465 5.79 28.58 18.97
N GLU A 466 7.04 28.97 19.25
CA GLU A 466 7.45 29.67 20.48
C GLU A 466 7.42 31.22 20.34
N GLN A 467 7.22 31.73 19.13
CA GLN A 467 6.95 33.15 18.84
C GLN A 467 5.44 33.40 18.73
#